data_AF-A0A831XVV4-F1
#
_entry.id   AF-A0A831XVV4-F1
#
_cell.length_a   1.000
_cell.length_b   1.000
_cell.length_c   1.000
_cell.angle_alpha   90.00
_cell.angle_beta   90.00
_cell.angle_gamma   90.00
#
_symmetry.space_group_name_H-M   'P 1'
#
loop_
_entity.id
_entity.type
_entity.pdbx_description
1 polymer ?
#
loop_
_entity_poly.entity_id
_entity_poly.type
_entity_poly.pdbx_seq_one_letter_code
_entity_poly.pdbx_strand_id
1 'polypeptide(L)'
;LILVMPLLTVFANLMGLLGGAVVAASRFDVGFAVYLARLPEVVDISTLLLGLVKTPVFAIVIALVGCLQGMRVASSALAVGRATTVSVVQATFLVIVLDALFSVLFNLLGY
;
A
#
# COMPACT_ATOMS: atom_id res chain seq x y z
N LEU A 1 -4.24 -9.42 9.65
CA LEU A 1 -4.01 -8.37 8.64
C LEU A 1 -3.35 -7.12 9.23
N ILE A 2 -3.78 -6.66 10.42
CA ILE A 2 -3.27 -5.45 11.11
C ILE A 2 -1.75 -5.50 11.42
N LEU A 3 -1.19 -6.66 11.77
CA LEU A 3 0.26 -6.79 12.01
C LEU A 3 1.06 -7.06 10.73
N VAL A 4 0.46 -7.78 9.76
CA VAL A 4 1.14 -8.23 8.55
C VAL A 4 1.24 -7.10 7.51
N MET A 5 0.21 -6.26 7.38
CA MET A 5 0.19 -5.16 6.41
C MET A 5 1.30 -4.12 6.65
N PRO A 6 1.51 -3.60 7.88
CA PRO A 6 2.61 -2.68 8.15
C PRO A 6 3.99 -3.28 7.82
N LEU A 7 4.21 -4.56 8.17
CA LEU A 7 5.46 -5.25 7.90
C LEU A 7 5.71 -5.41 6.39
N LEU A 8 4.67 -5.81 5.64
CA LEU A 8 4.74 -5.92 4.18
C LEU A 8 4.96 -4.56 3.52
N THR A 9 4.40 -3.48 4.05
CA THR A 9 4.62 -2.13 3.52
C THR A 9 6.06 -1.66 3.74
N VAL A 10 6.64 -1.92 4.90
CA VAL A 10 8.07 -1.65 5.13
C VAL A 10 8.93 -2.44 4.14
N PHE A 11 8.64 -3.73 3.97
CA PHE A 11 9.35 -4.58 3.01
C PHE A 11 9.20 -4.09 1.56
N ALA A 12 7.98 -3.71 1.16
CA ALA A 12 7.72 -3.17 -0.18
C ALA A 12 8.45 -1.85 -0.43
N ASN A 13 8.53 -0.96 0.56
CA ASN A 13 9.30 0.27 0.47
C ASN A 13 10.80 -0.01 0.31
N LEU A 14 11.36 -0.97 1.06
CA LEU A 14 12.76 -1.37 0.91
C LEU A 14 13.04 -1.94 -0.48
N MET A 15 12.18 -2.81 -0.99
CA MET A 15 12.32 -3.35 -2.34
C MET A 15 12.15 -2.27 -3.42
N GLY A 16 11.26 -1.30 -3.21
CA GLY A 16 11.09 -0.14 -4.08
C GLY A 16 12.32 0.74 -4.12
N LEU A 17 12.95 1.01 -2.97
CA LEU A 17 14.22 1.75 -2.86
C LEU A 17 15.37 1.04 -3.57
N LEU A 18 15.49 -0.28 -3.40
CA LEU A 18 16.49 -1.08 -4.09
C LEU A 18 16.27 -1.08 -5.61
N GLY A 19 15.03 -1.26 -6.07
CA GLY A 19 14.69 -1.17 -7.49
C GLY A 19 14.99 0.21 -8.07
N GLY A 20 14.65 1.27 -7.34
CA GLY A 20 14.97 2.65 -7.70
C GLY A 20 16.48 2.90 -7.80
N ALA A 21 17.27 2.35 -6.87
CA ALA A 21 18.73 2.43 -6.91
C ALA A 21 19.33 1.73 -8.13
N VAL A 22 18.81 0.56 -8.52
CA VAL A 22 19.27 -0.17 -9.72
C VAL A 22 18.95 0.61 -11.00
N VAL A 23 17.76 1.21 -11.09
CA VAL A 23 17.38 2.04 -12.23
C VAL A 23 18.23 3.31 -12.28
N ALA A 24 18.48 3.97 -11.13
CA ALA A 24 19.32 5.15 -11.04
C ALA A 24 20.76 4.88 -11.50
N ALA A 25 21.33 3.74 -11.06
CA ALA A 25 22.66 3.32 -11.47
C ALA A 25 22.73 2.97 -12.96
N SER A 26 21.71 2.29 -13.51
CA SER A 26 21.74 1.81 -14.90
C SER A 26 21.40 2.88 -15.95
N ARG A 27 20.54 3.86 -15.61
CA ARG A 27 20.04 4.86 -16.58
C ARG A 27 20.63 6.25 -16.40
N PHE A 28 21.05 6.60 -15.20
CA PHE A 28 21.45 7.97 -14.85
C PHE A 28 22.91 8.06 -14.37
N ASP A 29 23.66 6.94 -14.38
CA ASP A 29 25.05 6.85 -13.90
C ASP A 29 25.22 7.40 -12.46
N VAL A 30 24.15 7.35 -11.66
CA VAL A 30 24.17 7.82 -10.28
C VAL A 30 24.66 6.69 -9.39
N GLY A 31 25.84 6.87 -8.80
CA GLY A 31 26.38 5.92 -7.83
C GLY A 31 25.48 5.73 -6.60
N PHE A 32 25.46 4.51 -6.05
CA PHE A 32 24.62 4.14 -4.90
C PHE A 32 24.78 5.08 -3.70
N ALA A 33 26.00 5.58 -3.45
CA ALA A 33 26.29 6.53 -2.38
C ALA A 33 25.58 7.89 -2.58
N VAL A 34 25.50 8.37 -3.83
CA VAL A 34 24.80 9.62 -4.16
C VAL A 34 23.30 9.44 -4.05
N TYR A 35 22.77 8.29 -4.48
CA TYR A 35 21.36 7.94 -4.31
C TYR A 35 20.95 7.93 -2.84
N LEU A 36 21.75 7.29 -1.97
CA LEU A 36 21.48 7.25 -0.52
C LEU A 36 21.60 8.62 0.15
N ALA A 37 22.53 9.46 -0.30
CA ALA A 37 22.68 10.82 0.23
C ALA A 37 21.50 11.73 -0.14
N ARG A 38 20.87 11.53 -1.30
CA ARG A 38 19.71 12.30 -1.77
C ARG A 38 18.37 11.81 -1.25
N LEU A 39 18.28 10.53 -0.87
CA LEU A 39 17.06 9.94 -0.34
C LEU A 39 16.40 10.74 0.81
N PRO A 40 17.12 11.14 1.86
CA PRO A 40 16.52 11.89 2.98
C PRO A 40 16.15 13.34 2.62
N GLU A 41 16.66 13.91 1.52
CA GLU A 41 16.22 15.24 1.04
C GLU A 41 14.86 15.18 0.33
N VAL A 42 14.50 14.02 -0.24
CA VAL A 42 13.27 13.84 -1.04
C VAL A 42 12.19 13.10 -0.25
N VAL A 43 12.59 12.17 0.60
CA VAL A 43 11.68 11.34 1.40
C VAL A 43 11.88 11.68 2.86
N ASP A 44 10.98 12.50 3.39
CA ASP A 44 10.99 12.86 4.80
C ASP A 44 10.47 11.70 5.67
N ILE A 45 10.90 11.65 6.93
CA ILE A 45 10.47 10.60 7.88
C ILE A 45 8.95 10.66 8.08
N SER A 46 8.38 11.86 7.98
CA SER A 46 6.95 12.13 7.98
C SER A 46 6.20 11.29 6.93
N THR A 47 6.73 11.17 5.71
CA THR A 47 6.11 10.41 4.62
C THR A 47 6.02 8.92 4.96
N LEU A 48 7.03 8.40 5.65
CA LEU A 48 7.10 7.01 6.08
C LEU A 48 6.12 6.73 7.23
N LEU A 49 6.03 7.65 8.20
CA LEU A 49 5.06 7.58 9.30
C LEU A 49 3.61 7.69 8.79
N LEU A 50 3.33 8.59 7.85
CA LEU A 50 2.02 8.75 7.23
C LEU A 50 1.58 7.47 6.51
N GLY A 51 2.49 6.83 5.77
CA GLY A 51 2.22 5.53 5.13
C GLY A 51 1.94 4.39 6.13
N LEU A 52 2.69 4.37 7.25
CA LEU A 52 2.51 3.39 8.34
C LEU A 52 1.19 3.58 9.10
N VAL A 53 0.69 4.81 9.22
CA VAL A 53 -0.61 5.10 9.85
C VAL A 53 -1.78 4.71 8.95
N LYS A 54 -1.65 4.86 7.63
CA LYS A 54 -2.70 4.45 6.65
C LYS A 54 -2.87 2.93 6.57
N THR A 55 -1.78 2.18 6.70
CA THR A 55 -1.75 0.71 6.52
C THR A 55 -2.73 -0.09 7.40
N PRO A 56 -2.85 0.15 8.72
CA PRO A 56 -3.84 -0.55 9.54
C PRO A 56 -5.28 -0.23 9.13
N VAL A 57 -5.56 1.00 8.65
CA VAL A 57 -6.89 1.37 8.15
C VAL A 57 -7.24 0.55 6.90
N PHE A 58 -6.32 0.44 5.95
CA PHE A 58 -6.51 -0.41 4.77
C PHE A 58 -6.66 -1.88 5.14
N ALA A 59 -5.89 -2.37 6.12
CA ALA A 59 -6.01 -3.73 6.61
C ALA A 59 -7.42 -4.02 7.17
N ILE A 60 -8.02 -3.10 7.92
CA ILE A 60 -9.38 -3.29 8.45
C ILE A 60 -10.39 -3.36 7.31
N VAL A 61 -10.28 -2.47 6.32
CA VAL A 61 -11.20 -2.41 5.18
C VAL A 61 -11.13 -3.68 4.33
N ILE A 62 -9.94 -4.15 4.01
CA ILE A 62 -9.74 -5.38 3.23
C ILE A 62 -10.30 -6.59 3.99
N ALA A 63 -10.04 -6.67 5.31
CA ALA A 63 -10.58 -7.75 6.15
C ALA A 63 -12.11 -7.73 6.18
N LEU A 64 -12.73 -6.55 6.35
CA LEU A 64 -14.19 -6.41 6.37
C LEU A 64 -14.84 -6.80 5.04
N VAL A 65 -14.31 -6.31 3.92
CA VAL A 65 -14.83 -6.68 2.58
C VAL A 65 -14.67 -8.17 2.32
N GLY A 66 -13.52 -8.74 2.70
CA GLY A 66 -13.24 -10.17 2.62
C GLY A 66 -14.24 -11.01 3.42
N CYS A 67 -14.45 -10.68 4.70
CA CYS A 67 -15.40 -11.36 5.57
C CYS A 67 -16.84 -11.20 5.06
N LEU A 68 -17.23 -10.00 4.61
CA LEU A 68 -18.58 -9.73 4.10
C LEU A 68 -18.92 -10.59 2.90
N GLN A 69 -18.00 -10.68 1.93
CA GLN A 69 -18.23 -11.51 0.76
C GLN A 69 -18.15 -13.00 1.07
N GLY A 70 -17.27 -13.41 1.99
CA GLY A 70 -17.21 -14.80 2.47
C GLY A 70 -18.53 -15.26 3.12
N MET A 71 -19.18 -14.39 3.89
CA MET A 71 -20.47 -14.69 4.52
C MET A 71 -21.67 -14.68 3.55
N ARG A 72 -21.52 -14.09 2.36
CA ARG A 72 -22.58 -13.97 1.34
C ARG A 72 -22.52 -15.09 0.28
N VAL A 73 -21.56 -16.00 0.38
CA VAL A 73 -21.37 -17.10 -0.58
C VAL A 73 -22.45 -18.17 -0.40
N ALA A 74 -23.10 -18.53 -1.51
CA ALA A 74 -23.96 -19.71 -1.60
C ALA A 74 -23.11 -21.00 -1.65
N SER A 75 -23.68 -22.16 -1.27
CA SER A 75 -23.01 -23.45 -1.11
C SER A 75 -22.49 -24.13 -2.40
N SER A 76 -21.89 -23.39 -3.33
CA SER A 76 -21.31 -23.88 -4.57
C SER A 76 -19.89 -23.34 -4.78
N ALA A 77 -18.97 -24.21 -5.22
CA ALA A 77 -17.59 -23.83 -5.53
C ALA A 77 -17.49 -22.70 -6.58
N LEU A 78 -18.44 -22.65 -7.52
CA LEU A 78 -18.53 -21.61 -8.55
C LEU A 78 -18.95 -20.26 -7.96
N ALA A 79 -19.80 -20.28 -6.93
CA ALA A 79 -20.20 -19.09 -6.17
C ALA A 79 -19.06 -18.54 -5.31
N VAL A 80 -18.23 -19.42 -4.72
CA VAL A 80 -17.03 -19.03 -3.96
C VAL A 80 -16.07 -18.27 -4.88
N GLY A 81 -15.73 -18.82 -6.06
CA GLY A 81 -14.81 -18.18 -7.00
C GLY A 81 -15.29 -16.80 -7.45
N ARG A 82 -16.59 -16.64 -7.73
CA ARG A 82 -17.20 -15.36 -8.12
C ARG A 82 -17.22 -14.36 -6.96
N ALA A 83 -17.48 -14.79 -5.74
CA ALA A 83 -17.43 -13.91 -4.58
C ALA A 83 -16.01 -13.44 -4.27
N THR A 84 -15.00 -14.29 -4.49
CA THR A 84 -13.58 -13.91 -4.31
C THR A 84 -13.16 -12.82 -5.29
N THR A 85 -13.53 -12.92 -6.57
CA THR A 85 -13.19 -11.88 -7.56
C THR A 85 -13.89 -10.56 -7.26
N VAL A 86 -15.18 -10.60 -6.88
CA VAL A 86 -15.93 -9.41 -6.46
C VAL A 86 -15.30 -8.79 -5.20
N SER A 87 -14.90 -9.62 -4.23
CA SER A 87 -14.24 -9.17 -3.00
C SER A 87 -12.95 -8.41 -3.28
N VAL A 88 -12.08 -8.93 -4.14
CA VAL A 88 -10.80 -8.28 -4.49
C VAL A 88 -11.02 -6.95 -5.20
N VAL A 89 -11.96 -6.89 -6.15
CA VAL A 89 -12.28 -5.65 -6.87
C VAL A 89 -12.85 -4.60 -5.92
N GLN A 90 -13.79 -4.97 -5.05
CA GLN A 90 -14.39 -4.06 -4.08
C GLN A 90 -13.37 -3.57 -3.05
N ALA A 91 -12.53 -4.45 -2.53
CA ALA A 91 -11.49 -4.10 -1.57
C ALA A 91 -10.47 -3.13 -2.20
N THR A 92 -9.99 -3.43 -3.41
CA THR A 92 -9.05 -2.56 -4.14
C THR A 92 -9.66 -1.17 -4.41
N PHE A 93 -10.92 -1.13 -4.86
CA PHE A 93 -11.59 0.14 -5.12
C PHE A 93 -11.76 0.99 -3.85
N LEU A 94 -12.18 0.38 -2.74
CA LEU A 94 -12.30 1.08 -1.46
C LEU A 94 -10.96 1.62 -0.96
N VAL A 95 -9.90 0.82 -1.10
CA VAL A 95 -8.54 1.23 -0.70
C VAL A 95 -8.06 2.43 -1.52
N ILE A 96 -8.27 2.43 -2.84
CA ILE A 96 -7.90 3.57 -3.71
C ILE A 96 -8.67 4.83 -3.31
N VAL A 97 -9.98 4.74 -3.10
CA VAL A 97 -10.81 5.88 -2.69
C VAL A 97 -10.37 6.42 -1.33
N LEU A 98 -10.15 5.54 -0.35
CA LEU A 98 -9.67 5.95 0.97
C LEU A 98 -8.29 6.59 0.91
N ASP A 99 -7.36 6.04 0.12
CA ASP A 99 -6.04 6.62 -0.04
C ASP A 99 -6.10 8.03 -0.64
N ALA A 100 -6.92 8.23 -1.68
CA ALA A 100 -7.12 9.56 -2.26
C ALA A 100 -7.68 10.55 -1.22
N LEU A 101 -8.64 10.10 -0.41
CA LEU A 101 -9.24 10.92 0.64
C LEU A 101 -8.22 11.30 1.71
N PHE A 102 -7.39 10.34 2.15
CA PHE A 102 -6.29 10.64 3.07
C PHE A 102 -5.23 11.55 2.44
N SER A 103 -4.87 11.36 1.16
CA SER A 103 -3.90 12.22 0.47
C SER A 103 -4.37 13.66 0.38
N VAL A 104 -5.65 13.89 0.04
CA VAL A 104 -6.22 15.25 0.05
C VAL A 104 -6.23 15.83 1.46
N LEU A 105 -6.60 15.03 2.47
CA LEU A 105 -6.63 15.47 3.87
C LEU A 105 -5.23 15.86 4.38
N PHE A 106 -4.21 15.04 4.11
CA PHE A 106 -2.83 15.34 4.53
C PHE A 106 -2.27 16.56 3.80
N ASN A 107 -2.54 16.67 2.50
CA ASN A 107 -2.13 17.86 1.72
C ASN A 107 -2.76 19.15 2.28
N LEU A 108 -4.04 19.10 2.67
CA LEU A 108 -4.73 20.23 3.31
C LEU A 108 -4.19 20.57 4.71
N LEU A 109 -3.67 19.57 5.45
CA LEU A 109 -3.05 19.74 6.76
C LEU A 109 -1.59 20.23 6.68
N GLY A 110 -1.05 20.42 5.46
CA GLY A 110 0.30 20.93 5.24
C GLY A 110 1.40 19.87 5.32
N TYR A 111 1.04 18.59 5.14
CA TYR A 111 1.97 17.45 5.06
C TYR A 111 1.99 16.81 3.67
#